data_AF-A0A7S3QRE8-F1
#
_entry.id   AF-A0A7S3QRE8-F1
#
_cell.length_a   1.000
_cell.length_b   1.000
_cell.length_c   1.000
_cell.angle_alpha   90.00
_cell.angle_beta   90.00
_cell.angle_gamma   90.00
#
_symmetry.space_group_name_H-M   'P 1'
#
loop_
_entity.id
_entity.type
_entity.pdbx_description
1 polymer ?
#
loop_
_entity_poly.entity_id
_entity_poly.type
_entity_poly.pdbx_seq_one_letter_code
_entity_poly.pdbx_strand_id
1 'polypeptide(L)'
;MSLDSLKALKEKLRAEKEALTGGKPGEKYHRKAELEAAKLQRIRDEEEEERRKKANLELKRKQEAGLLEDESAKKAKTEHKEQEQLLPDIPEPEVIRRLRALGHPATLFAEDHVSRLRRFLKAEKELAVEDETMGGQQENVMLGLKKQA
;
A
#
# COMPACT_ATOMS: atom_id res chain seq x y z
N MET A 1 28.15 26.51 41.30
CA MET A 1 28.20 25.10 40.85
C MET A 1 28.19 24.22 42.09
N SER A 2 27.16 23.41 42.32
CA SER A 2 27.13 22.49 43.46
C SER A 2 28.10 21.34 43.23
N LEU A 3 28.67 20.78 44.30
CA LEU A 3 29.63 19.66 44.20
C LEU A 3 29.02 18.44 43.48
N ASP A 4 27.70 18.29 43.55
CA ASP A 4 26.99 17.16 42.93
C ASP A 4 26.80 17.35 41.43
N SER A 5 26.68 18.59 40.93
CA SER A 5 26.64 18.84 39.48
C SER A 5 27.99 18.54 38.81
N LEU A 6 29.09 18.78 39.52
CA LEU A 6 30.44 18.44 39.06
C LEU A 6 30.69 16.92 39.04
N LYS A 7 30.18 16.18 40.03
CA LYS A 7 30.25 14.71 40.04
C LYS A 7 29.48 14.09 38.88
N ALA A 8 28.25 14.55 38.66
CA ALA A 8 27.41 14.08 37.55
C ALA A 8 28.05 14.35 36.17
N LEU A 9 28.70 15.51 36.00
CA LEU A 9 29.40 15.82 34.76
C LEU A 9 30.63 14.92 34.54
N LYS A 10 31.36 14.62 35.62
CA LYS A 10 32.54 13.74 35.60
C LYS A 10 32.16 12.30 35.27
N GLU A 11 31.02 11.82 35.75
CA GLU A 11 30.49 10.50 35.42
C GLU A 11 30.06 10.40 33.96
N LYS A 12 29.36 11.41 33.43
CA LYS A 12 29.01 11.46 32.00
C LYS A 12 30.25 11.45 31.10
N LEU A 13 31.27 12.25 31.44
CA LEU A 13 32.54 12.28 30.70
C LEU A 13 33.32 10.96 30.79
N ARG A 14 33.17 10.20 31.88
CA ARG A 14 33.78 8.86 32.01
C ARG A 14 33.03 7.84 31.16
N ALA A 15 31.70 7.81 31.25
CA ALA A 15 30.85 6.92 30.46
C ALA A 15 31.06 7.13 28.95
N GLU A 16 31.15 8.39 28.51
CA GLU A 16 31.42 8.74 27.11
C GLU A 16 32.82 8.29 26.67
N LYS A 17 33.84 8.45 27.51
CA LYS A 17 35.20 7.96 27.23
C LYS A 17 35.29 6.43 27.20
N GLU A 18 34.57 5.75 28.07
CA GLU A 18 34.49 4.29 28.11
C GLU A 18 33.76 3.73 26.88
N ALA A 19 32.68 4.40 26.45
CA ALA A 19 31.98 4.08 25.20
C ALA A 19 32.86 4.30 23.97
N LEU A 20 33.70 5.34 23.95
CA LEU A 20 34.67 5.57 22.88
C LEU A 20 35.78 4.51 22.88
N THR A 21 36.35 4.19 24.05
CA THR A 21 37.50 3.28 24.18
C THR A 21 37.13 1.80 24.23
N GLY A 22 35.85 1.45 24.13
CA GLY A 22 35.37 0.06 24.17
C GLY A 22 35.77 -0.68 25.45
N GLY A 23 35.93 0.04 26.57
CA GLY A 23 36.34 -0.54 27.86
C GLY A 23 37.82 -0.91 27.98
N LYS A 24 38.67 -0.57 27.00
CA LYS A 24 40.13 -0.79 27.10
C LYS A 24 40.83 0.47 27.62
N PRO A 25 41.31 0.47 28.89
CA PRO A 25 41.95 1.66 29.45
C PRO A 25 43.27 1.94 28.74
N GLY A 26 43.36 3.09 28.06
CA GLY A 26 44.60 3.61 27.47
C GLY A 26 44.71 3.54 25.94
N GLU A 27 43.78 2.91 25.24
CA GLU A 27 43.77 2.92 23.77
C GLU A 27 43.26 4.27 23.24
N LYS A 28 44.17 5.09 22.71
CA LYS A 28 43.85 6.38 22.06
C LYS A 28 43.52 6.25 20.57
N TYR A 29 43.76 5.07 19.98
CA TYR A 29 43.63 4.81 18.55
C TYR A 29 42.89 3.50 18.34
N HIS A 30 41.77 3.56 17.63
CA HIS A 30 41.05 2.37 17.17
C HIS A 30 41.55 1.95 15.81
N ARG A 31 41.71 0.64 15.62
CA ARG A 31 42.04 0.12 14.28
C ARG A 31 40.83 0.27 13.39
N LYS A 32 41.05 0.60 12.11
CA LYS A 32 39.98 0.76 11.12
C LYS A 32 39.00 -0.44 11.11
N ALA A 33 39.53 -1.65 11.29
CA ALA A 33 38.75 -2.89 11.39
C ALA A 33 37.77 -2.92 12.58
N GLU A 34 38.15 -2.37 13.74
CA GLU A 34 37.30 -2.33 14.93
C GLU A 34 36.16 -1.32 14.74
N LEU A 35 36.45 -0.17 14.12
CA LEU A 35 35.44 0.83 13.80
C LEU A 35 34.45 0.33 12.76
N GLU A 36 34.92 -0.39 11.74
CA GLU A 36 34.05 -1.01 10.73
C GLU A 36 33.19 -2.11 11.33
N ALA A 37 33.73 -2.95 12.22
CA ALA A 37 32.96 -3.96 12.94
C ALA A 37 31.88 -3.33 13.84
N ALA A 38 32.21 -2.28 14.60
CA ALA A 38 31.23 -1.58 15.44
C ALA A 38 30.14 -0.89 14.61
N LYS A 39 30.49 -0.30 13.46
CA LYS A 39 29.49 0.25 12.52
C LYS A 39 28.59 -0.84 11.96
N LEU A 40 29.15 -1.99 11.60
CA LEU A 40 28.38 -3.11 11.05
C LEU A 40 27.43 -3.72 12.10
N GLN A 41 27.84 -3.77 13.37
CA GLN A 41 26.97 -4.19 14.47
C GLN A 41 25.78 -3.24 14.64
N ARG A 42 26.02 -1.92 14.67
CA ARG A 42 24.94 -0.92 14.75
C ARG A 42 23.94 -1.06 13.61
N ILE A 43 24.41 -1.27 12.39
CA ILE A 43 23.53 -1.48 11.22
C ILE A 43 22.67 -2.74 11.40
N ARG A 44 23.24 -3.84 11.90
CA ARG A 44 22.49 -5.09 12.15
C ARG A 44 21.43 -4.91 13.24
N ASP A 45 21.78 -4.23 14.32
CA ASP A 45 20.85 -3.96 15.42
C ASP A 45 19.69 -3.08 14.96
N GLU A 46 19.97 -2.03 14.18
CA GLU A 46 18.96 -1.17 13.56
C GLU A 46 18.05 -1.96 12.61
N GLU A 47 18.60 -2.86 11.78
CA GLU A 47 17.83 -3.71 10.88
C GLU A 47 16.92 -4.70 11.66
N GLU A 48 17.42 -5.29 12.74
CA GLU A 48 16.63 -6.15 13.61
C GLU A 48 15.48 -5.39 14.27
N GLU A 49 15.73 -4.17 14.74
CA GLU A 49 14.68 -3.32 15.28
C GLU A 49 13.64 -2.96 14.23
N GLU A 50 14.05 -2.61 13.02
CA GLU A 50 13.12 -2.35 11.92
C GLU A 50 12.31 -3.60 11.58
N ARG A 51 12.93 -4.78 11.55
CA ARG A 51 12.25 -6.05 11.31
C ARG A 51 11.23 -6.34 12.40
N ARG A 52 11.56 -6.11 13.67
CA ARG A 52 10.64 -6.24 14.81
C ARG A 52 9.50 -5.23 14.73
N LYS A 53 9.77 -3.98 14.38
CA LYS A 53 8.74 -2.94 14.17
C LYS A 53 7.80 -3.32 13.03
N LYS A 54 8.34 -3.79 11.90
CA LYS A 54 7.56 -4.29 10.75
C LYS A 54 6.71 -5.50 11.12
N ALA A 55 7.27 -6.48 11.83
CA ALA A 55 6.52 -7.64 12.30
C ALA A 55 5.38 -7.25 13.26
N ASN A 56 5.62 -6.34 14.19
CA ASN A 56 4.59 -5.82 15.09
C ASN A 56 3.52 -5.00 14.35
N LEU A 57 3.91 -4.20 13.35
CA LEU A 57 2.98 -3.47 12.50
C LEU A 57 2.14 -4.45 11.66
N GLU A 58 2.74 -5.52 11.15
CA GLU A 58 2.05 -6.56 10.39
C GLU A 58 1.08 -7.34 11.27
N LEU A 59 1.45 -7.66 12.52
CA LEU A 59 0.56 -8.27 13.50
C LEU A 59 -0.62 -7.35 13.83
N LYS A 60 -0.38 -6.05 14.04
CA LYS A 60 -1.44 -5.06 14.24
C LYS A 60 -2.35 -4.94 13.01
N ARG A 61 -1.77 -4.87 11.81
CA ARG A 61 -2.51 -4.88 10.55
C ARG A 61 -3.32 -6.15 10.37
N LYS A 62 -2.81 -7.32 10.76
CA LYS A 62 -3.56 -8.59 10.73
C LYS A 62 -4.67 -8.64 11.77
N GLN A 63 -4.50 -8.01 12.93
CA GLN A 63 -5.57 -7.88 13.92
C GLN A 63 -6.66 -6.91 13.46
N GLU A 64 -6.27 -5.76 12.91
CA GLU A 64 -7.19 -4.78 12.32
C GLU A 64 -7.88 -5.33 11.05
N ALA A 65 -7.11 -6.00 10.18
CA ALA A 65 -7.64 -6.70 9.02
C ALA A 65 -8.48 -7.91 9.43
N GLY A 66 -8.19 -8.61 10.51
CA GLY A 66 -9.05 -9.68 11.02
C GLY A 66 -10.41 -9.16 11.50
N LEU A 67 -10.43 -8.00 12.18
CA LEU A 67 -11.68 -7.31 12.53
C LEU A 67 -12.42 -6.77 11.30
N LEU A 68 -11.70 -6.28 10.29
CA LEU A 68 -12.29 -5.78 9.05
C LEU A 68 -12.69 -6.90 8.09
N GLU A 69 -12.02 -8.05 8.08
CA GLU A 69 -12.33 -9.24 7.28
C GLU A 69 -13.57 -9.95 7.83
N ASP A 70 -13.81 -9.97 9.14
CA ASP A 70 -15.08 -10.49 9.68
C ASP A 70 -16.30 -9.62 9.30
N GLU A 71 -16.12 -8.30 9.19
CA GLU A 71 -17.15 -7.35 8.73
C GLU A 71 -17.29 -7.32 7.19
N SER A 72 -16.16 -7.34 6.47
CA SER A 72 -16.13 -7.30 5.01
C SER A 72 -16.35 -8.67 4.36
N ALA A 73 -16.06 -9.80 5.00
CA ALA A 73 -16.47 -11.12 4.50
C ALA A 73 -17.98 -11.33 4.66
N LYS A 74 -18.61 -10.72 5.68
CA LYS A 74 -20.09 -10.65 5.78
C LYS A 74 -20.66 -9.74 4.70
N LYS A 75 -20.07 -8.57 4.45
CA LYS A 75 -20.50 -7.67 3.36
C LYS A 75 -20.27 -8.25 1.97
N ALA A 76 -19.07 -8.76 1.67
CA ALA A 76 -18.70 -9.35 0.39
C ALA A 76 -19.43 -10.67 0.09
N LYS A 77 -19.75 -11.51 1.09
CA LYS A 77 -20.66 -12.66 0.86
C LYS A 77 -22.08 -12.22 0.56
N THR A 78 -22.54 -11.12 1.13
CA THR A 78 -23.88 -10.59 0.86
C THR A 78 -23.93 -9.93 -0.52
N GLU A 79 -22.93 -9.10 -0.86
CA GLU A 79 -22.81 -8.42 -2.15
C GLU A 79 -22.53 -9.39 -3.32
N HIS A 80 -21.67 -10.40 -3.17
CA HIS A 80 -21.45 -11.40 -4.23
C HIS A 80 -22.71 -12.24 -4.49
N LYS A 81 -23.48 -12.55 -3.45
CA LYS A 81 -24.70 -13.37 -3.56
C LYS A 81 -25.88 -12.59 -4.11
N GLU A 82 -25.94 -11.28 -3.88
CA GLU A 82 -26.93 -10.38 -4.47
C GLU A 82 -26.60 -10.03 -5.93
N GLN A 83 -25.31 -9.80 -6.25
CA GLN A 83 -24.88 -9.52 -7.62
C GLN A 83 -25.01 -10.73 -8.54
N GLU A 84 -24.80 -11.95 -8.04
CA GLU A 84 -24.98 -13.17 -8.84
C GLU A 84 -26.45 -13.42 -9.22
N GLN A 85 -27.41 -12.94 -8.42
CA GLN A 85 -28.85 -13.06 -8.70
C GLN A 85 -29.37 -12.10 -9.77
N LEU A 86 -28.60 -11.07 -10.13
CA LEU A 86 -28.99 -10.03 -11.11
C LEU A 86 -28.28 -10.16 -12.45
N LEU A 87 -27.38 -11.14 -12.62
CA LEU A 87 -26.68 -11.33 -13.87
C LEU A 87 -27.60 -11.99 -14.91
N PRO A 88 -27.63 -11.49 -16.16
CA PRO A 88 -28.39 -12.13 -17.23
C PRO A 88 -27.79 -13.51 -17.55
N ASP A 89 -28.64 -14.52 -17.71
CA ASP A 89 -28.22 -15.86 -18.09
C ASP A 89 -27.86 -15.90 -19.59
N ILE A 90 -26.62 -15.50 -19.89
CA ILE A 90 -26.05 -15.50 -21.23
C ILE A 90 -25.10 -16.71 -21.35
N PRO A 91 -25.24 -17.55 -22.38
CA PRO A 91 -24.38 -18.71 -22.55
C PRO A 91 -22.92 -18.27 -22.80
N GLU A 92 -21.98 -19.04 -22.25
CA GLU A 92 -20.53 -18.84 -22.37
C GLU A 92 -20.03 -18.52 -23.81
N PRO A 93 -20.44 -19.24 -24.87
CA PRO A 93 -19.99 -18.94 -26.23
C PRO A 93 -20.41 -17.55 -26.72
N GLU A 94 -21.57 -17.04 -26.29
CA GLU A 94 -22.03 -15.69 -26.66
C GLU A 94 -21.21 -14.62 -25.96
N VAL A 95 -20.91 -14.81 -24.68
CA VAL A 95 -20.04 -13.88 -23.92
C VAL A 95 -18.67 -13.80 -24.59
N ILE A 96 -18.07 -14.95 -24.95
CA ILE A 96 -16.78 -14.99 -25.65
C ILE A 96 -16.87 -14.28 -27.00
N ARG A 97 -17.91 -14.56 -27.80
CA ARG A 97 -18.10 -13.95 -29.12
C ARG A 97 -18.17 -12.43 -29.03
N ARG A 98 -18.96 -11.91 -28.08
CA ARG A 98 -19.12 -10.48 -27.87
C ARG A 98 -17.85 -9.83 -27.33
N LEU A 99 -17.15 -10.46 -26.37
CA LEU A 99 -15.84 -9.98 -25.90
C LEU A 99 -14.82 -9.88 -27.04
N ARG A 100 -14.76 -10.87 -27.93
CA ARG A 100 -13.88 -10.81 -29.11
C ARG A 100 -14.29 -9.70 -30.08
N ALA A 101 -15.59 -9.48 -30.28
CA ALA A 101 -16.09 -8.38 -31.12
C ALA A 101 -15.71 -7.01 -30.54
N LEU A 102 -15.70 -6.88 -29.21
CA LEU A 102 -15.22 -5.70 -28.49
C LEU A 102 -13.69 -5.59 -28.40
N GLY A 103 -12.94 -6.57 -28.92
CA GLY A 103 -11.47 -6.59 -28.86
C GLY A 103 -10.89 -6.96 -27.49
N HIS A 104 -11.69 -7.44 -26.55
CA HIS A 104 -11.21 -7.91 -25.25
C HIS A 104 -10.78 -9.39 -25.28
N PRO A 105 -9.82 -9.80 -24.41
CA PRO A 105 -9.42 -11.21 -24.30
C PRO A 105 -10.61 -12.12 -24.00
N ALA A 106 -10.73 -13.23 -24.75
CA ALA A 106 -11.83 -14.17 -24.61
C ALA A 106 -11.97 -14.73 -23.18
N THR A 107 -10.83 -15.12 -22.58
CA THR A 107 -10.75 -15.72 -21.23
C THR A 107 -9.42 -15.32 -20.59
N LEU A 108 -9.45 -14.86 -19.34
CA LEU A 108 -8.23 -14.63 -18.55
C LEU A 108 -7.80 -15.92 -17.82
N PHE A 109 -6.55 -15.95 -17.33
CA PHE A 109 -6.04 -17.09 -16.56
C PHE A 109 -6.84 -17.25 -15.26
N ALA A 110 -7.32 -18.47 -15.01
CA ALA A 110 -8.15 -18.81 -13.86
C ALA A 110 -9.46 -17.99 -13.75
N GLU A 111 -10.05 -17.58 -14.88
CA GLU A 111 -11.32 -16.84 -14.91
C GLU A 111 -12.54 -17.77 -15.09
N ASP A 112 -13.46 -17.73 -14.12
CA ASP A 112 -14.76 -18.42 -14.19
C ASP A 112 -15.77 -17.73 -15.12
N HIS A 113 -16.83 -18.44 -15.54
CA HIS A 113 -17.89 -17.90 -16.41
C HIS A 113 -18.56 -16.65 -15.82
N VAL A 114 -18.89 -16.66 -14.53
CA VAL A 114 -19.53 -15.53 -13.84
C VAL A 114 -18.63 -14.29 -13.84
N SER A 115 -17.34 -14.47 -13.55
CA SER A 115 -16.35 -13.39 -13.57
C SER A 115 -16.17 -12.81 -14.98
N ARG A 116 -16.16 -13.68 -15.99
CA ARG A 116 -16.11 -13.30 -17.40
C ARG A 116 -17.33 -12.52 -17.85
N LEU A 117 -18.53 -12.95 -17.43
CA LEU A 117 -19.78 -12.25 -17.70
C LEU A 117 -19.79 -10.85 -17.07
N ARG A 118 -19.33 -10.71 -15.82
CA ARG A 118 -19.18 -9.40 -15.17
C ARG A 118 -18.24 -8.49 -15.94
N ARG A 119 -17.10 -9.03 -16.40
CA ARG A 119 -16.14 -8.28 -17.23
C ARG A 119 -16.76 -7.84 -18.56
N PHE A 120 -17.52 -8.71 -19.21
CA PHE A 120 -18.25 -8.40 -20.43
C PHE A 120 -19.26 -7.25 -20.22
N LEU A 121 -20.10 -7.31 -19.19
CA LEU A 121 -21.07 -6.24 -18.89
C LEU A 121 -20.38 -4.90 -18.61
N LYS A 122 -19.21 -4.94 -17.94
CA LYS A 122 -18.40 -3.75 -17.72
C LYS A 122 -17.88 -3.16 -19.03
N ALA A 123 -17.36 -4.00 -19.92
CA ALA A 123 -16.88 -3.58 -21.24
C ALA A 123 -18.00 -2.98 -22.11
N GLU A 124 -19.20 -3.57 -22.12
CA GLU A 124 -20.36 -3.00 -22.82
C GLU A 124 -20.72 -1.61 -22.28
N LYS A 125 -20.64 -1.41 -20.96
CA LYS A 125 -20.91 -0.12 -20.33
C LYS A 125 -19.85 0.92 -20.68
N GLU A 126 -18.57 0.54 -20.71
CA GLU A 126 -17.47 1.45 -21.07
C GLU A 126 -17.60 1.94 -22.52
N LEU A 127 -17.92 1.03 -23.46
CA LEU A 127 -18.18 1.41 -24.86
C LEU A 127 -19.32 2.44 -24.97
N ALA A 128 -20.40 2.27 -24.21
CA ALA A 128 -21.53 3.20 -24.24
C ALA A 128 -21.17 4.62 -23.76
N VAL A 129 -20.18 4.76 -22.86
CA VAL A 129 -19.79 6.07 -22.30
C VAL A 129 -18.84 6.83 -23.23
N GLU A 130 -18.03 6.14 -24.04
CA GLU A 130 -17.11 6.78 -24.97
C GLU A 130 -17.84 7.62 -26.03
N ASP A 131 -19.02 7.20 -26.49
CA ASP A 131 -19.83 7.96 -27.45
C ASP A 131 -20.48 9.20 -26.81
N GLU A 132 -20.90 9.13 -25.55
CA GLU A 132 -21.58 10.25 -24.87
C GLU A 132 -20.63 11.40 -24.48
N THR A 133 -19.33 11.13 -24.38
CA THR A 133 -18.32 12.11 -23.91
C THR A 133 -17.50 12.76 -25.03
N MET A 134 -17.69 12.36 -26.29
CA MET A 134 -17.08 12.95 -27.50
C MET A 134 -17.70 14.29 -27.94
N GLY A 135 -18.24 15.06 -27.00
CA GLY A 135 -19.02 16.27 -27.26
C GLY A 135 -18.75 17.38 -26.26
N GLY A 136 -17.51 17.83 -26.16
CA GLY A 136 -17.11 19.02 -25.39
C GLY A 136 -17.65 20.33 -25.98
N GLN A 137 -18.97 20.50 -26.06
CA GLN A 137 -19.58 21.83 -26.20
C GLN A 137 -19.72 22.43 -24.81
N GLN A 138 -18.60 22.91 -24.26
CA GLN A 138 -18.73 23.94 -23.23
C GLN A 138 -19.37 25.15 -23.90
N GLU A 139 -20.58 25.50 -23.46
CA GLU A 139 -21.23 26.73 -23.91
C GLU A 139 -20.28 27.91 -23.62
N ASN A 140 -20.03 28.73 -24.64
CA ASN A 140 -19.23 29.93 -24.48
C ASN A 140 -20.02 30.92 -23.60
N VAL A 141 -19.74 30.92 -22.31
CA VAL A 141 -20.43 31.75 -21.29
C VAL A 141 -20.50 33.23 -21.69
N MET A 142 -19.47 33.72 -22.39
CA MET A 142 -19.39 35.08 -22.93
C MET A 142 -20.44 35.40 -24.01
N LEU A 143 -20.85 34.40 -24.80
CA LEU A 143 -21.90 34.52 -25.81
C LEU A 143 -23.30 34.50 -25.18
N GLY A 144 -23.49 33.73 -24.11
CA GLY A 144 -24.74 33.71 -23.33
C GLY A 144 -25.03 35.07 -22.68
N LEU A 145 -24.02 35.69 -22.08
CA LEU A 145 -24.15 37.03 -21.46
C LEU A 145 -24.50 38.13 -22.46
N LYS A 146 -23.96 38.07 -23.68
CA LYS A 146 -24.25 39.07 -24.73
C LYS A 146 -25.67 38.98 -25.30
N LYS A 147 -26.36 37.85 -25.15
CA LYS A 147 -27.75 37.68 -25.59
C LYS A 147 -28.78 38.20 -24.58
N GLN A 148 -28.36 38.42 -23.33
CA GLN A 148 -29.24 38.88 -22.26
C GLN A 148 -29.21 40.40 -22.04
N ALA A 149 -28.33 41.12 -22.73
CA ALA A 149 -28.23 42.59 -22.73
C ALA A 149 -28.85 43.15 -24.01
#